data_AF-A0A1Y2IAC7-F1
#
_entry.id   AF-A0A1Y2IAC7-F1
#
_cell.length_a   1.000
_cell.length_b   1.000
_cell.length_c   1.000
_cell.angle_alpha   90.00
_cell.angle_beta   90.00
_cell.angle_gamma   90.00
#
_symmetry.space_group_name_H-M   'P 1'
#
loop_
_entity.id
_entity.type
_entity.pdbx_description
1 polymer ?
#
loop_
_entity_poly.entity_id
_entity_poly.type
_entity_poly.pdbx_seq_one_letter_code
_entity_poly.pdbx_strand_id
1 'polypeptide(L)'
;MSPSSTAVSPETFKALLGKLIKTPEFFTADDLTLALECIFTPDVVPPVQIGSFLTALHIERVERRPDFLQAAANVLRKRALKAAVEGVEDDFVVDIVGTGGDGHNTFNVSTTAAIVAAGAGARVVKHGSRASTSSSGSADLLQSLGCYFTPPSVETPLPIARVPFTFIMAPQYHPTLAMIAPFRKALPHRTMFNVLGPLINPARPRGMVLGVAEKELGAPFAHSLEEGGVQRAFVVCGAEGLDEISCAGNTHVWELHNGTITERTVHPRDFGLEPHPLSEVAGGTPEENAKTFRELLKSGSEIPARLTPVLDFVLMNAAALLVVAGIAQDFKDGVAKARESVTSGKATPGEGEGRGQAGEAAEEGLAGEGRREAGEAAGIWGGEEGSPRWIRGLCEFRGKENRGRRVQRDTVALRAYEHDSSEPLRPSPDRRRRTYGSTPAAARSLGVSLAEARSTGLAPALAAAVPRHPQVRPQRRARRALLFLSRRLGMAARSLLSTLP
;
A
#
# COMPACT_ATOMS: atom_id res chain seq x y z
N MET A 1 -21.42 -0.48 -36.84
CA MET A 1 -21.78 -1.57 -35.90
C MET A 1 -21.09 -1.27 -34.59
N SER A 2 -21.83 -0.80 -33.60
CA SER A 2 -21.31 -0.61 -32.23
C SER A 2 -20.92 -2.00 -31.68
N PRO A 3 -19.77 -2.16 -31.01
CA PRO A 3 -19.41 -3.45 -30.44
C PRO A 3 -20.48 -3.84 -29.42
N SER A 4 -21.02 -5.05 -29.58
CA SER A 4 -21.90 -5.69 -28.61
C SER A 4 -21.26 -5.56 -27.23
N SER A 5 -21.87 -4.80 -26.32
CA SER A 5 -21.44 -4.83 -24.93
C SER A 5 -21.76 -6.22 -24.41
N THR A 6 -20.73 -7.02 -24.14
CA THR A 6 -20.90 -8.29 -23.45
C THR A 6 -21.51 -7.97 -22.09
N ALA A 7 -22.78 -8.35 -21.89
CA ALA A 7 -23.50 -8.01 -20.68
C ALA A 7 -22.83 -8.65 -19.46
N VAL A 8 -22.63 -7.86 -18.40
CA VAL A 8 -22.18 -8.33 -17.10
C VAL A 8 -23.26 -9.24 -16.52
N SER A 9 -22.96 -10.52 -16.32
CA SER A 9 -23.88 -11.52 -15.76
C SER A 9 -23.14 -12.65 -15.03
N PRO A 10 -23.84 -13.43 -14.19
CA PRO A 10 -23.27 -14.62 -13.55
C PRO A 10 -22.72 -15.65 -14.55
N GLU A 11 -23.40 -15.84 -15.69
CA GLU A 11 -22.98 -16.76 -16.76
C GLU A 11 -21.71 -16.27 -17.44
N THR A 12 -21.62 -14.96 -17.72
CA THR A 12 -20.41 -14.32 -18.25
C THR A 12 -19.22 -14.58 -17.34
N PHE A 13 -19.36 -14.33 -16.04
CA PHE A 13 -18.26 -14.58 -15.09
C PHE A 13 -17.88 -16.07 -15.01
N LYS A 14 -18.87 -16.97 -14.98
CA LYS A 14 -18.63 -18.42 -14.95
C LYS A 14 -17.86 -18.89 -16.19
N ALA A 15 -18.14 -18.34 -17.36
CA ALA A 15 -17.40 -18.63 -18.59
C ALA A 15 -15.94 -18.14 -18.48
N LEU A 16 -15.72 -16.92 -17.99
CA LEU A 16 -14.39 -16.33 -17.78
C LEU A 16 -13.56 -17.12 -16.77
N LEU A 17 -14.14 -17.49 -15.63
CA LEU A 17 -13.49 -18.36 -14.64
C LEU A 17 -13.16 -19.74 -15.23
N GLY A 18 -14.06 -20.31 -16.02
CA GLY A 18 -13.83 -21.54 -16.75
C GLY A 18 -12.65 -21.44 -17.73
N LYS A 19 -12.56 -20.32 -18.47
CA LYS A 19 -11.45 -20.03 -19.38
C LYS A 19 -10.12 -19.90 -18.64
N LEU A 20 -10.09 -19.13 -17.54
CA LEU A 20 -8.89 -18.98 -16.71
C LEU A 20 -8.38 -20.32 -16.16
N ILE A 21 -9.28 -21.21 -15.72
CA ILE A 21 -8.88 -22.49 -15.12
C ILE A 21 -8.49 -23.53 -16.19
N LYS A 22 -9.24 -23.61 -17.30
CA LYS A 22 -9.08 -24.71 -18.28
C LYS A 22 -8.08 -24.39 -19.37
N THR A 23 -7.96 -23.12 -19.72
CA THR A 23 -7.16 -22.63 -20.85
C THR A 23 -6.56 -21.25 -20.53
N PRO A 24 -5.75 -21.14 -19.45
CA PRO A 24 -5.18 -19.87 -18.98
C PRO A 24 -4.38 -19.13 -20.05
N GLU A 25 -3.77 -19.84 -21.00
CA GLU A 25 -2.99 -19.28 -22.10
C GLU A 25 -3.81 -18.41 -23.07
N PHE A 26 -5.14 -18.60 -23.11
CA PHE A 26 -6.05 -17.80 -23.92
C PHE A 26 -6.79 -16.73 -23.11
N PHE A 27 -6.63 -16.70 -21.79
CA PHE A 27 -7.22 -15.66 -20.94
C PHE A 27 -6.45 -14.34 -21.16
N THR A 28 -7.16 -13.28 -21.53
CA THR A 28 -6.57 -11.99 -21.96
C THR A 28 -6.81 -10.87 -20.93
N ALA A 29 -6.17 -9.72 -21.16
CA ALA A 29 -6.43 -8.50 -20.40
C ALA A 29 -7.89 -8.00 -20.53
N ASP A 30 -8.53 -8.22 -21.67
CA ASP A 30 -9.96 -7.90 -21.87
C ASP A 30 -10.87 -8.84 -21.07
N ASP A 31 -10.52 -10.13 -21.00
CA ASP A 31 -11.22 -11.09 -20.14
C ASP A 31 -11.10 -10.68 -18.66
N LEU A 32 -9.90 -10.27 -18.23
CA LEU A 32 -9.67 -9.74 -16.88
C LEU A 32 -10.53 -8.51 -16.62
N THR A 33 -10.56 -7.56 -17.56
CA THR A 33 -11.37 -6.35 -17.47
C THR A 33 -12.84 -6.72 -17.24
N LEU A 34 -13.41 -7.58 -18.08
CA LEU A 34 -14.80 -8.01 -17.96
C LEU A 34 -15.06 -8.79 -16.65
N ALA A 35 -14.12 -9.63 -16.21
CA ALA A 35 -14.22 -10.35 -14.95
C ALA A 35 -14.24 -9.39 -13.74
N LEU A 36 -13.41 -8.36 -13.75
CA LEU A 36 -13.39 -7.33 -12.71
C LEU A 36 -14.66 -6.48 -12.73
N GLU A 37 -15.19 -6.14 -13.91
CA GLU A 37 -16.49 -5.46 -14.02
C GLU A 37 -17.63 -6.31 -13.41
N CYS A 38 -17.60 -7.64 -13.60
CA CYS A 38 -18.54 -8.55 -12.94
C CYS A 38 -18.36 -8.55 -11.42
N ILE A 39 -17.13 -8.68 -10.92
CA ILE A 39 -16.82 -8.70 -9.47
C ILE A 39 -17.26 -7.41 -8.78
N PHE A 40 -17.13 -6.28 -9.47
CA PHE A 40 -17.49 -4.96 -8.94
C PHE A 40 -18.92 -4.53 -9.25
N THR A 41 -19.74 -5.44 -9.76
CA THR A 41 -21.18 -5.26 -9.88
C THR A 41 -21.86 -6.04 -8.75
N PRO A 42 -22.62 -5.37 -7.86
CA PRO A 42 -23.29 -6.04 -6.74
C PRO A 42 -24.13 -7.23 -7.19
N ASP A 43 -24.11 -8.29 -6.39
CA ASP A 43 -24.93 -9.50 -6.54
C ASP A 43 -24.73 -10.31 -7.84
N VAL A 44 -23.70 -10.00 -8.65
CA VAL A 44 -23.40 -10.74 -9.89
C VAL A 44 -22.55 -11.99 -9.66
N VAL A 45 -21.53 -11.90 -8.79
CA VAL A 45 -20.54 -12.98 -8.60
C VAL A 45 -20.64 -13.56 -7.19
N PRO A 46 -20.91 -14.87 -7.03
CA PRO A 46 -20.91 -15.52 -5.72
C PRO A 46 -19.51 -15.50 -5.04
N PRO A 47 -19.43 -15.34 -3.70
CA PRO A 47 -18.17 -15.35 -2.94
C PRO A 47 -17.20 -16.49 -3.27
N VAL A 48 -17.71 -17.70 -3.45
CA VAL A 48 -16.91 -18.89 -3.78
C VAL A 48 -16.18 -18.75 -5.11
N GLN A 49 -16.82 -18.11 -6.09
CA GLN A 49 -16.23 -17.89 -7.41
C GLN A 49 -15.19 -16.76 -7.37
N ILE A 50 -15.41 -15.73 -6.55
CA ILE A 50 -14.41 -14.67 -6.31
C ILE A 50 -13.13 -15.27 -5.72
N GLY A 51 -13.25 -16.07 -4.65
CA GLY A 51 -12.09 -16.75 -4.05
C GLY A 51 -11.36 -17.66 -5.05
N SER A 52 -12.12 -18.45 -5.83
CA SER A 52 -11.56 -19.30 -6.89
C SER A 52 -10.82 -18.50 -7.95
N PHE A 53 -11.38 -17.37 -8.38
CA PHE A 53 -10.80 -16.52 -9.42
C PHE A 53 -9.47 -15.90 -8.96
N LEU A 54 -9.44 -15.31 -7.76
CA LEU A 54 -8.22 -14.74 -7.20
C LEU A 54 -7.12 -15.80 -6.99
N THR A 55 -7.51 -17.00 -6.57
CA THR A 55 -6.57 -18.12 -6.42
C THR A 55 -6.03 -18.58 -7.76
N ALA A 56 -6.89 -18.69 -8.79
CA ALA A 56 -6.49 -19.12 -10.12
C ALA A 56 -5.54 -18.11 -10.78
N LEU A 57 -5.84 -16.80 -10.71
CA LEU A 57 -4.95 -15.75 -11.20
C LEU A 57 -3.53 -15.86 -10.61
N HIS A 58 -3.46 -16.13 -9.30
CA HIS A 58 -2.20 -16.28 -8.59
C HIS A 58 -1.42 -17.53 -9.00
N ILE A 59 -2.07 -18.69 -9.08
CA ILE A 59 -1.45 -19.96 -9.48
C ILE A 59 -0.91 -19.88 -10.90
N GLU A 60 -1.70 -19.32 -11.82
CA GLU A 60 -1.33 -19.18 -13.23
C GLU A 60 -0.35 -18.01 -13.48
N ARG A 61 -0.10 -17.18 -12.46
CA ARG A 61 0.79 -16.01 -12.49
C ARG A 61 0.46 -14.96 -13.56
N VAL A 62 -0.74 -15.02 -14.13
CA VAL A 62 -1.18 -14.07 -15.16
C VAL A 62 -1.40 -12.66 -14.60
N GLU A 63 -1.71 -12.55 -13.30
CA GLU A 63 -1.88 -11.27 -12.59
C GLU A 63 -0.62 -10.39 -12.50
N ARG A 64 0.54 -10.94 -12.85
CA ARG A 64 1.83 -10.24 -12.81
C ARG A 64 2.25 -9.67 -14.17
N ARG A 65 1.48 -9.93 -15.23
CA ARG A 65 1.81 -9.46 -16.58
C ARG A 65 1.52 -7.96 -16.71
N PRO A 66 2.31 -7.20 -17.50
CA PRO A 66 2.10 -5.76 -17.68
C PRO A 66 0.66 -5.41 -18.11
N ASP A 67 0.17 -6.10 -19.14
CA ASP A 67 -1.15 -5.89 -19.74
C ASP A 67 -2.28 -6.16 -18.73
N PHE A 68 -2.10 -7.11 -17.82
CA PHE A 68 -3.07 -7.45 -16.77
C PHE A 68 -3.06 -6.44 -15.63
N LEU A 69 -1.87 -6.03 -15.18
CA LEU A 69 -1.71 -4.98 -14.16
C LEU A 69 -2.37 -3.68 -14.63
N GLN A 70 -2.11 -3.29 -15.88
CA GLN A 70 -2.65 -2.08 -16.46
C GLN A 70 -4.16 -2.18 -16.72
N ALA A 71 -4.67 -3.33 -17.17
CA ALA A 71 -6.12 -3.55 -17.31
C ALA A 71 -6.84 -3.43 -15.96
N ALA A 72 -6.32 -4.07 -14.92
CA ALA A 72 -6.89 -3.97 -13.58
C ALA A 72 -6.80 -2.54 -13.01
N ALA A 73 -5.67 -1.86 -13.21
CA ALA A 73 -5.50 -0.48 -12.81
C ALA A 73 -6.51 0.45 -13.53
N ASN A 74 -6.75 0.23 -14.82
CA ASN A 74 -7.74 0.97 -15.59
C ASN A 74 -9.17 0.79 -15.06
N VAL A 75 -9.59 -0.44 -14.75
CA VAL A 75 -10.91 -0.69 -14.14
C VAL A 75 -11.03 0.06 -12.81
N LEU A 76 -10.02 -0.04 -11.96
CA LEU A 76 -10.04 0.60 -10.63
C LEU A 76 -10.00 2.13 -10.71
N ARG A 77 -9.25 2.72 -11.64
CA ARG A 77 -9.24 4.17 -11.89
C ARG A 77 -10.57 4.66 -12.46
N LYS A 78 -11.21 3.90 -13.35
CA LYS A 78 -12.54 4.23 -13.91
C LYS A 78 -13.64 4.21 -12.84
N ARG A 79 -13.52 3.31 -11.86
CA ARG A 79 -14.46 3.17 -10.74
C ARG A 79 -14.06 4.00 -9.51
N ALA A 80 -12.95 4.75 -9.58
CA ALA A 80 -12.54 5.63 -8.52
C ALA A 80 -13.41 6.89 -8.48
N LEU A 81 -13.56 7.48 -7.30
CA LEU A 81 -14.08 8.83 -7.18
C LEU A 81 -13.09 9.81 -7.80
N LYS A 82 -13.59 10.88 -8.43
CA LYS A 82 -12.74 11.88 -9.10
C LYS A 82 -11.98 12.68 -8.05
N ALA A 83 -10.64 12.68 -8.14
CA ALA A 83 -9.79 13.61 -7.43
C ALA A 83 -9.71 14.93 -8.22
N ALA A 84 -10.46 15.95 -7.80
CA ALA A 84 -10.50 17.23 -8.49
C ALA A 84 -9.31 18.12 -8.07
N VAL A 85 -8.09 17.67 -8.39
CA VAL A 85 -6.85 18.41 -8.10
C VAL A 85 -6.67 19.54 -9.10
N GLU A 86 -6.62 20.77 -8.59
CA GLU A 86 -6.42 21.97 -9.41
C GLU A 86 -5.04 21.96 -10.08
N GLY A 87 -5.02 22.26 -11.39
CA GLY A 87 -3.80 22.35 -12.20
C GLY A 87 -3.10 21.01 -12.48
N VAL A 88 -3.72 19.87 -12.15
CA VAL A 88 -3.11 18.53 -12.27
C VAL A 88 -2.70 18.19 -13.71
N GLU A 89 -3.47 18.66 -14.70
CA GLU A 89 -3.19 18.43 -16.13
C GLU A 89 -2.06 19.33 -16.65
N ASP A 90 -1.95 20.54 -16.10
CA ASP A 90 -0.95 21.53 -16.51
C ASP A 90 0.43 21.22 -15.89
N ASP A 91 0.45 20.80 -14.62
CA ASP A 91 1.66 20.55 -13.84
C ASP A 91 2.28 19.17 -14.11
N PHE A 92 3.61 19.06 -14.06
CA PHE A 92 4.27 17.76 -14.07
C PHE A 92 4.16 17.11 -12.69
N VAL A 93 3.01 16.48 -12.45
CA VAL A 93 2.69 15.84 -11.18
C VAL A 93 3.44 14.52 -11.03
N VAL A 94 4.03 14.33 -9.85
CA VAL A 94 4.73 13.10 -9.48
C VAL A 94 4.13 12.40 -8.27
N ASP A 95 4.40 11.11 -8.14
CA ASP A 95 4.07 10.29 -6.98
C ASP A 95 5.29 9.42 -6.58
N ILE A 96 5.37 9.08 -5.30
CA ILE A 96 6.34 8.11 -4.78
C ILE A 96 5.60 7.13 -3.88
N VAL A 97 5.62 5.85 -4.19
CA VAL A 97 4.78 4.85 -3.51
C VAL A 97 5.34 3.44 -3.68
N GLY A 98 5.24 2.63 -2.63
CA GLY A 98 5.60 1.22 -2.67
C GLY A 98 4.38 0.30 -2.73
N THR A 99 4.55 -0.93 -3.20
CA THR A 99 3.52 -1.98 -3.10
C THR A 99 3.19 -2.36 -1.65
N GLY A 100 4.10 -2.09 -0.72
CA GLY A 100 4.06 -2.48 0.68
C GLY A 100 4.27 -3.98 0.89
N GLY A 101 4.41 -4.35 2.17
CA GLY A 101 4.56 -5.74 2.57
C GLY A 101 5.92 -6.33 2.18
N ASP A 102 6.96 -5.53 2.19
CA ASP A 102 8.36 -5.97 2.12
C ASP A 102 8.82 -6.72 3.40
N GLY A 103 8.15 -6.47 4.54
CA GLY A 103 8.43 -7.08 5.82
C GLY A 103 9.55 -6.40 6.63
N HIS A 104 10.08 -5.27 6.16
CA HIS A 104 11.22 -4.59 6.81
C HIS A 104 10.81 -3.59 7.88
N ASN A 105 9.54 -3.16 7.90
CA ASN A 105 8.99 -2.22 8.88
C ASN A 105 9.87 -0.97 9.10
N THR A 106 10.33 -0.36 8.00
CA THR A 106 11.17 0.84 8.05
C THR A 106 10.36 2.09 8.40
N PHE A 107 11.06 3.18 8.67
CA PHE A 107 10.46 4.51 8.76
C PHE A 107 9.64 4.83 7.49
N ASN A 108 8.64 5.72 7.61
CA ASN A 108 7.75 6.13 6.52
C ASN A 108 8.48 7.01 5.47
N VAL A 109 9.42 6.41 4.75
CA VAL A 109 10.38 7.08 3.88
C VAL A 109 9.71 7.67 2.66
N SER A 110 8.90 6.92 1.91
CA SER A 110 8.20 7.49 0.75
C SER A 110 7.25 8.64 1.12
N THR A 111 6.67 8.70 2.32
CA THR A 111 5.87 9.85 2.75
C THR A 111 6.76 11.07 3.03
N THR A 112 7.85 10.86 3.75
CA THR A 112 8.78 11.94 4.12
C THR A 112 9.51 12.46 2.88
N ALA A 113 9.96 11.57 2.01
CA ALA A 113 10.61 11.90 0.74
C ALA A 113 9.69 12.69 -0.20
N ALA A 114 8.38 12.37 -0.24
CA ALA A 114 7.40 13.13 -0.99
C ALA A 114 7.29 14.59 -0.50
N ILE A 115 7.26 14.79 0.82
CA ILE A 115 7.18 16.12 1.44
C ILE A 115 8.48 16.91 1.20
N VAL A 116 9.64 16.26 1.34
CA VAL A 116 10.95 16.85 1.05
C VAL A 116 11.09 17.25 -0.42
N ALA A 117 10.69 16.37 -1.35
CA ALA A 117 10.70 16.70 -2.77
C ALA A 117 9.75 17.87 -3.10
N ALA A 118 8.58 17.92 -2.46
CA ALA A 118 7.65 19.04 -2.62
C ALA A 118 8.24 20.37 -2.10
N GLY A 119 8.93 20.34 -0.95
CA GLY A 119 9.68 21.49 -0.45
C GLY A 119 10.87 21.90 -1.33
N ALA A 120 11.39 21.00 -2.16
CA ALA A 120 12.41 21.27 -3.17
C ALA A 120 11.80 21.71 -4.53
N GLY A 121 10.47 21.85 -4.63
CA GLY A 121 9.76 22.38 -5.79
C GLY A 121 8.99 21.36 -6.62
N ALA A 122 8.99 20.08 -6.25
CA ALA A 122 8.21 19.06 -6.96
C ALA A 122 6.71 19.27 -6.72
N ARG A 123 5.90 19.00 -7.74
CA ARG A 123 4.46 18.89 -7.56
C ARG A 123 4.08 17.45 -7.26
N VAL A 124 3.83 17.14 -6.00
CA VAL A 124 3.60 15.78 -5.53
C VAL A 124 2.13 15.54 -5.19
N VAL A 125 1.51 14.55 -5.82
CA VAL A 125 0.18 14.05 -5.46
C VAL A 125 0.32 12.59 -5.07
N LYS A 126 0.59 12.38 -3.78
CA LYS A 126 0.89 11.06 -3.24
C LYS A 126 -0.38 10.25 -3.02
N HIS A 127 -0.43 9.05 -3.57
CA HIS A 127 -1.48 8.08 -3.24
C HIS A 127 -1.02 7.14 -2.12
N GLY A 128 -1.84 6.93 -1.09
CA GLY A 128 -1.43 6.08 0.03
C GLY A 128 -2.59 5.55 0.85
N SER A 129 -2.26 4.65 1.79
CA SER A 129 -3.24 4.01 2.67
C SER A 129 -2.70 3.92 4.10
N ARG A 130 -3.52 3.35 4.99
CA ARG A 130 -3.09 2.88 6.31
C ARG A 130 -2.23 1.63 6.17
N ALA A 131 -1.47 1.33 7.22
CA ALA A 131 -0.69 0.11 7.28
C ALA A 131 -1.57 -1.14 7.05
N SER A 132 -1.07 -2.04 6.21
CA SER A 132 -1.65 -3.39 6.04
C SER A 132 -0.83 -4.46 6.77
N THR A 133 0.49 -4.25 6.87
CA THR A 133 1.47 -5.20 7.41
C THR A 133 2.56 -4.53 8.25
N SER A 134 2.81 -3.23 8.09
CA SER A 134 3.75 -2.45 8.91
C SER A 134 3.09 -1.91 10.20
N SER A 135 3.91 -1.32 11.08
CA SER A 135 3.44 -0.64 12.30
C SER A 135 2.83 0.74 12.03
N SER A 136 3.19 1.39 10.91
CA SER A 136 2.70 2.72 10.53
C SER A 136 2.66 2.87 9.00
N GLY A 137 1.51 3.21 8.43
CA GLY A 137 1.35 3.55 7.02
C GLY A 137 1.45 5.05 6.77
N SER A 138 1.44 5.48 5.51
CA SER A 138 1.47 6.89 5.14
C SER A 138 0.34 7.69 5.77
N ALA A 139 -0.87 7.13 5.76
CA ALA A 139 -2.03 7.79 6.34
C ALA A 139 -1.93 7.88 7.87
N ASP A 140 -1.39 6.86 8.53
CA ASP A 140 -1.26 6.82 9.99
C ASP A 140 -0.25 7.88 10.45
N LEU A 141 0.92 7.97 9.80
CA LEU A 141 1.90 9.04 10.04
C LEU A 141 1.27 10.43 9.87
N LEU A 142 0.61 10.68 8.74
CA LEU A 142 0.01 11.98 8.45
C LEU A 142 -1.08 12.35 9.47
N GLN A 143 -1.90 11.39 9.92
CA GLN A 143 -2.86 11.62 11.00
C GLN A 143 -2.17 11.96 12.33
N SER A 144 -1.09 11.28 12.68
CA SER A 144 -0.28 11.60 13.88
C SER A 144 0.47 12.94 13.76
N LEU A 145 0.62 13.47 12.55
CA LEU A 145 1.08 14.84 12.27
C LEU A 145 -0.05 15.89 12.29
N GLY A 146 -1.31 15.47 12.46
CA GLY A 146 -2.49 16.34 12.56
C GLY A 146 -3.28 16.50 11.26
N CYS A 147 -2.99 15.72 10.21
CA CYS A 147 -3.75 15.74 8.96
C CYS A 147 -5.11 15.05 9.09
N TYR A 148 -6.14 15.64 8.49
CA TYR A 148 -7.49 15.09 8.45
C TYR A 148 -7.92 14.84 7.01
N PHE A 149 -8.37 13.64 6.72
CA PHE A 149 -8.79 13.25 5.38
C PHE A 149 -10.30 13.32 5.26
N THR A 150 -10.81 14.35 4.59
CA THR A 150 -12.24 14.46 4.26
C THR A 150 -12.56 13.54 3.08
N PRO A 151 -13.45 12.55 3.25
CA PRO A 151 -13.83 11.66 2.14
C PRO A 151 -14.60 12.46 1.07
N PRO A 152 -14.30 12.26 -0.23
CA PRO A 152 -15.12 12.83 -1.29
C PRO A 152 -16.49 12.16 -1.33
N SER A 153 -17.50 12.87 -1.84
CA SER A 153 -18.80 12.28 -2.14
C SER A 153 -18.91 11.96 -3.64
N VAL A 154 -19.82 11.04 -4.00
CA VAL A 154 -20.10 10.70 -5.40
C VAL A 154 -20.70 11.88 -6.15
N GLU A 155 -21.54 12.67 -5.46
CA GLU A 155 -22.34 13.75 -6.04
C GLU A 155 -21.54 15.06 -6.20
N THR A 156 -20.61 15.33 -5.28
CA THR A 156 -19.85 16.58 -5.24
C THR A 156 -18.37 16.28 -5.04
N PRO A 157 -17.56 16.27 -6.12
CA PRO A 157 -16.12 16.19 -5.99
C PRO A 157 -15.62 17.34 -5.12
N LEU A 158 -14.84 17.03 -4.08
CA LEU A 158 -14.19 18.05 -3.27
C LEU A 158 -13.04 18.66 -4.10
N PRO A 159 -13.03 19.99 -4.34
CA PRO A 159 -11.90 20.63 -5.00
C PRO A 159 -10.67 20.49 -4.11
N ILE A 160 -9.56 20.05 -4.70
CA ILE A 160 -8.27 19.92 -4.02
C ILE A 160 -7.36 21.02 -4.55
N ALA A 161 -7.04 21.97 -3.68
CA ALA A 161 -6.29 23.18 -4.02
C ALA A 161 -4.93 22.86 -4.66
N ARG A 162 -4.45 23.77 -5.52
CA ARG A 162 -3.13 23.65 -6.15
C ARG A 162 -1.97 23.87 -5.16
N VAL A 163 -1.64 22.87 -4.33
CA VAL A 163 -0.50 22.91 -3.38
C VAL A 163 0.64 21.92 -3.71
N PRO A 164 1.91 22.22 -3.37
CA PRO A 164 3.06 21.38 -3.73
C PRO A 164 2.97 19.91 -3.27
N PHE A 165 2.38 19.62 -2.12
CA PHE A 165 2.11 18.24 -1.67
C PHE A 165 0.61 18.05 -1.42
N THR A 166 0.05 17.04 -2.05
CA THR A 166 -1.32 16.55 -1.83
C THR A 166 -1.25 15.07 -1.46
N PHE A 167 -2.07 14.63 -0.50
CA PHE A 167 -2.23 13.22 -0.18
C PHE A 167 -3.64 12.74 -0.51
N ILE A 168 -3.73 11.66 -1.29
CA ILE A 168 -4.98 10.99 -1.65
C ILE A 168 -5.06 9.68 -0.88
N MET A 169 -6.06 9.58 0.00
CA MET A 169 -6.27 8.42 0.85
C MET A 169 -7.03 7.33 0.09
N ALA A 170 -6.34 6.27 -0.30
CA ALA A 170 -6.84 5.24 -1.23
C ALA A 170 -8.21 4.66 -0.87
N PRO A 171 -8.51 4.28 0.40
CA PRO A 171 -9.82 3.75 0.75
C PRO A 171 -10.98 4.73 0.54
N GLN A 172 -10.72 6.05 0.53
CA GLN A 172 -11.73 7.07 0.31
C GLN A 172 -12.05 7.27 -1.17
N TYR A 173 -11.09 7.02 -2.06
CA TYR A 173 -11.24 7.23 -3.50
C TYR A 173 -11.58 5.94 -4.27
N HIS A 174 -11.39 4.77 -3.67
CA HIS A 174 -11.69 3.48 -4.30
C HIS A 174 -12.74 2.68 -3.51
N PRO A 175 -14.00 3.16 -3.40
CA PRO A 175 -15.05 2.50 -2.61
C PRO A 175 -15.31 1.07 -3.07
N THR A 176 -15.14 0.80 -4.36
CA THR A 176 -15.26 -0.54 -4.95
C THR A 176 -14.29 -1.57 -4.34
N LEU A 177 -13.13 -1.15 -3.82
CA LEU A 177 -12.22 -2.08 -3.13
C LEU A 177 -12.80 -2.61 -1.81
N ALA A 178 -13.80 -1.96 -1.22
CA ALA A 178 -14.52 -2.49 -0.07
C ALA A 178 -15.28 -3.78 -0.40
N MET A 179 -15.73 -3.94 -1.66
CA MET A 179 -16.44 -5.15 -2.11
C MET A 179 -15.53 -6.38 -2.13
N ILE A 180 -14.25 -6.23 -2.47
CA ILE A 180 -13.29 -7.34 -2.56
C ILE A 180 -12.58 -7.62 -1.22
N ALA A 181 -12.59 -6.66 -0.30
CA ALA A 181 -11.85 -6.72 0.95
C ALA A 181 -12.17 -7.94 1.85
N PRO A 182 -13.44 -8.36 2.05
CA PRO A 182 -13.76 -9.54 2.87
C PRO A 182 -13.13 -10.82 2.32
N PHE A 183 -13.16 -10.99 0.99
CA PHE A 183 -12.62 -12.17 0.33
C PHE A 183 -11.11 -12.21 0.41
N ARG A 184 -10.44 -11.06 0.24
CA ARG A 184 -8.98 -10.95 0.43
C ARG A 184 -8.55 -11.29 1.85
N LYS A 185 -9.29 -10.86 2.86
CA LYS A 185 -9.01 -11.19 4.27
C LYS A 185 -9.19 -12.68 4.58
N ALA A 186 -10.08 -13.36 3.86
CA ALA A 186 -10.32 -14.78 4.03
C ALA A 186 -9.28 -15.68 3.33
N LEU A 187 -8.57 -15.15 2.32
CA LEU A 187 -7.53 -15.88 1.61
C LEU A 187 -6.19 -15.81 2.36
N PRO A 188 -5.44 -16.93 2.49
CA PRO A 188 -4.17 -16.97 3.23
C PRO A 188 -2.96 -16.52 2.39
N HIS A 189 -3.19 -15.97 1.19
CA HIS A 189 -2.13 -15.56 0.27
C HIS A 189 -2.42 -14.19 -0.35
N ARG A 190 -1.38 -13.56 -0.89
CA ARG A 190 -1.49 -12.31 -1.65
C ARG A 190 -2.23 -12.54 -2.96
N THR A 191 -2.89 -11.50 -3.44
CA THR A 191 -3.57 -11.47 -4.75
C THR A 191 -3.09 -10.25 -5.53
N MET A 192 -3.48 -10.12 -6.80
CA MET A 192 -3.24 -8.92 -7.61
C MET A 192 -3.52 -7.60 -6.86
N PHE A 193 -4.58 -7.56 -6.03
CA PHE A 193 -4.95 -6.37 -5.25
C PHE A 193 -3.97 -5.96 -4.15
N ASN A 194 -2.96 -6.77 -3.85
CA ASN A 194 -1.85 -6.39 -2.99
C ASN A 194 -0.86 -5.46 -3.69
N VAL A 195 -0.75 -5.53 -5.03
CA VAL A 195 0.27 -4.81 -5.79
C VAL A 195 -0.31 -3.70 -6.68
N LEU A 196 -1.64 -3.61 -6.82
CA LEU A 196 -2.29 -2.58 -7.65
C LEU A 196 -2.30 -1.18 -7.04
N GLY A 197 -2.08 -1.03 -5.72
CA GLY A 197 -2.19 0.26 -5.01
C GLY A 197 -1.41 1.42 -5.67
N PRO A 198 -0.13 1.21 -6.01
CA PRO A 198 0.66 2.18 -6.76
C PRO A 198 0.08 2.60 -8.12
N LEU A 199 -0.56 1.67 -8.84
CA LEU A 199 -1.02 1.91 -10.20
C LEU A 199 -2.35 2.68 -10.27
N ILE A 200 -3.07 2.83 -9.16
CA ILE A 200 -4.45 3.31 -9.17
C ILE A 200 -4.64 4.75 -8.67
N ASN A 201 -3.56 5.53 -8.54
CA ASN A 201 -3.67 6.94 -8.15
C ASN A 201 -4.68 7.68 -9.06
N PRO A 202 -5.80 8.20 -8.51
CA PRO A 202 -6.85 8.82 -9.32
C PRO A 202 -6.42 10.14 -9.97
N ALA A 203 -5.32 10.75 -9.50
CA ALA A 203 -4.73 11.95 -10.09
C ALA A 203 -3.80 11.65 -11.29
N ARG A 204 -3.53 10.37 -11.60
CA ARG A 204 -2.75 9.94 -12.78
C ARG A 204 -1.43 10.72 -12.97
N PRO A 205 -0.49 10.62 -12.01
CA PRO A 205 0.78 11.34 -12.09
C PRO A 205 1.56 11.00 -13.36
N ARG A 206 2.22 12.00 -13.96
CA ARG A 206 3.06 11.82 -15.15
C ARG A 206 4.46 11.31 -14.82
N GLY A 207 4.90 11.47 -13.57
CA GLY A 207 6.15 10.92 -13.05
C GLY A 207 5.97 10.05 -11.81
N MET A 208 6.72 8.96 -11.67
CA MET A 208 6.60 8.08 -10.50
C MET A 208 7.92 7.50 -9.99
N VAL A 209 8.08 7.40 -8.67
CA VAL A 209 9.02 6.44 -8.06
C VAL A 209 8.18 5.34 -7.43
N LEU A 210 8.29 4.12 -7.97
CA LEU A 210 7.44 2.99 -7.58
C LEU A 210 8.28 1.86 -7.01
N GLY A 211 8.07 1.55 -5.74
CA GLY A 211 8.72 0.44 -5.07
C GLY A 211 8.00 -0.90 -5.24
N VAL A 212 8.74 -1.97 -5.52
CA VAL A 212 8.25 -3.36 -5.50
C VAL A 212 9.12 -4.22 -4.59
N ALA A 213 8.50 -5.15 -3.86
CA ALA A 213 9.21 -6.05 -2.94
C ALA A 213 9.79 -7.32 -3.63
N GLU A 214 9.46 -7.55 -4.90
CA GLU A 214 9.95 -8.69 -5.69
C GLU A 214 10.64 -8.17 -6.96
N LYS A 215 11.90 -8.53 -7.18
CA LYS A 215 12.67 -8.10 -8.36
C LYS A 215 11.96 -8.44 -9.67
N GLU A 216 11.30 -9.60 -9.72
CA GLU A 216 10.59 -10.09 -10.91
C GLU A 216 9.39 -9.21 -11.29
N LEU A 217 8.89 -8.37 -10.38
CA LEU A 217 7.81 -7.42 -10.65
C LEU A 217 8.33 -6.11 -11.25
N GLY A 218 9.62 -5.81 -11.18
CA GLY A 218 10.20 -4.55 -11.64
C GLY A 218 9.88 -4.21 -13.10
N ALA A 219 10.32 -5.07 -14.02
CA ALA A 219 10.04 -4.89 -15.45
C ALA A 219 8.54 -4.90 -15.78
N PRO A 220 7.71 -5.82 -15.24
CA PRO A 220 6.27 -5.75 -15.45
C PRO A 220 5.60 -4.44 -15.02
N PHE A 221 6.02 -3.88 -13.88
CA PHE A 221 5.52 -2.60 -13.42
C PHE A 221 5.98 -1.45 -14.32
N ALA A 222 7.23 -1.44 -14.77
CA ALA A 222 7.74 -0.41 -15.67
C ALA A 222 6.94 -0.36 -16.98
N HIS A 223 6.65 -1.51 -17.58
CA HIS A 223 5.79 -1.60 -18.76
C HIS A 223 4.33 -1.21 -18.46
N SER A 224 3.77 -1.64 -17.32
CA SER A 224 2.41 -1.23 -16.94
C SER A 224 2.29 0.29 -16.73
N LEU A 225 3.33 0.96 -16.22
CA LEU A 225 3.36 2.42 -16.06
C LEU A 225 3.42 3.12 -17.42
N GLU A 226 4.24 2.62 -18.35
CA GLU A 226 4.34 3.12 -19.72
C GLU A 226 2.98 3.03 -20.43
N GLU A 227 2.35 1.84 -20.44
CA GLU A 227 0.98 1.64 -20.96
C GLU A 227 -0.06 2.49 -20.20
N GLY A 228 0.26 2.86 -18.96
CA GLY A 228 -0.45 3.79 -18.08
C GLY A 228 -0.42 5.25 -18.50
N GLY A 229 0.47 5.62 -19.42
CA GLY A 229 0.73 7.00 -19.82
C GLY A 229 1.71 7.74 -18.91
N VAL A 230 2.41 7.04 -18.02
CA VAL A 230 3.49 7.64 -17.22
C VAL A 230 4.67 7.93 -18.14
N GLN A 231 5.23 9.12 -18.03
CA GLN A 231 6.28 9.62 -18.92
C GLN A 231 7.68 9.34 -18.37
N ARG A 232 7.84 9.47 -17.05
CA ARG A 232 9.12 9.26 -16.36
C ARG A 232 8.90 8.42 -15.11
N ALA A 233 9.61 7.33 -14.93
CA ALA A 233 9.53 6.59 -13.68
C ALA A 233 10.81 5.88 -13.30
N PHE A 234 10.99 5.68 -12.00
CA PHE A 234 11.88 4.66 -11.47
C PHE A 234 11.04 3.60 -10.77
N VAL A 235 10.98 2.40 -11.34
CA VAL A 235 10.55 1.22 -10.57
C VAL A 235 11.77 0.69 -9.83
N VAL A 236 11.66 0.49 -8.52
CA VAL A 236 12.80 0.17 -7.65
C VAL A 236 12.54 -1.06 -6.79
N CYS A 237 13.59 -1.84 -6.55
CA CYS A 237 13.59 -2.98 -5.63
C CYS A 237 14.97 -3.07 -4.97
N GLY A 238 15.05 -2.85 -3.66
CA GLY A 238 16.27 -3.13 -2.89
C GLY A 238 16.68 -4.59 -3.06
N ALA A 239 17.98 -4.88 -3.04
CA ALA A 239 18.50 -6.24 -3.22
C ALA A 239 18.01 -7.21 -2.13
N GLU A 240 17.62 -6.68 -0.97
CA GLU A 240 17.02 -7.35 0.17
C GLU A 240 15.47 -7.44 0.11
N GLY A 241 14.86 -7.09 -1.02
CA GLY A 241 13.41 -7.10 -1.22
C GLY A 241 12.68 -5.90 -0.62
N LEU A 242 13.39 -4.79 -0.36
CA LEU A 242 12.82 -3.52 0.07
C LEU A 242 12.09 -2.84 -1.10
N ASP A 243 10.88 -2.33 -0.86
CA ASP A 243 10.11 -1.59 -1.87
C ASP A 243 10.38 -0.08 -1.83
N GLU A 244 11.65 0.29 -1.67
CA GLU A 244 12.19 1.65 -1.70
C GLU A 244 13.62 1.58 -2.28
N ILE A 245 14.27 2.72 -2.55
CA ILE A 245 15.70 2.75 -2.84
C ILE A 245 16.46 2.46 -1.54
N SER A 246 17.11 1.30 -1.47
CA SER A 246 17.74 0.79 -0.25
C SER A 246 18.87 1.70 0.23
N CYS A 247 18.86 1.98 1.54
CA CYS A 247 20.00 2.58 2.23
C CYS A 247 21.09 1.58 2.60
N ALA A 248 20.78 0.28 2.60
CA ALA A 248 21.72 -0.76 3.03
C ALA A 248 22.66 -1.25 1.92
N GLY A 249 22.28 -1.08 0.65
CA GLY A 249 23.11 -1.51 -0.47
C GLY A 249 22.46 -1.34 -1.83
N ASN A 250 22.69 -2.32 -2.71
CA ASN A 250 22.26 -2.25 -4.10
C ASN A 250 20.73 -2.19 -4.23
N THR A 251 20.26 -1.40 -5.18
CA THR A 251 18.85 -1.32 -5.62
C THR A 251 18.78 -1.57 -7.11
N HIS A 252 17.90 -2.49 -7.52
CA HIS A 252 17.56 -2.68 -8.93
C HIS A 252 16.57 -1.60 -9.36
N VAL A 253 16.84 -0.97 -10.51
CA VAL A 253 16.05 0.15 -11.03
C VAL A 253 15.67 -0.13 -12.48
N TRP A 254 14.38 -0.06 -12.78
CA TRP A 254 13.86 0.01 -14.14
C TRP A 254 13.39 1.44 -14.38
N GLU A 255 14.21 2.17 -15.13
CA GLU A 255 13.97 3.55 -15.50
C GLU A 255 13.13 3.61 -16.76
N LEU A 256 11.94 4.19 -16.65
CA LEU A 256 11.11 4.60 -17.76
C LEU A 256 11.39 6.07 -18.06
N HIS A 257 11.78 6.37 -19.30
CA HIS A 257 11.95 7.73 -19.78
C HIS A 257 11.40 7.84 -21.20
N ASN A 258 10.27 8.54 -21.36
CA ASN A 258 9.59 8.80 -22.63
C ASN A 258 9.45 7.55 -23.52
N GLY A 259 8.89 6.46 -22.96
CA GLY A 259 8.65 5.21 -23.68
C GLY A 259 9.86 4.28 -23.81
N THR A 260 11.04 4.66 -23.28
CA THR A 260 12.19 3.76 -23.21
C THR A 260 12.36 3.26 -21.79
N ILE A 261 12.48 1.94 -21.62
CA ILE A 261 12.75 1.30 -20.33
C ILE A 261 14.19 0.78 -20.33
N THR A 262 14.98 1.22 -19.36
CA THR A 262 16.36 0.76 -19.14
C THR A 262 16.53 0.20 -17.74
N GLU A 263 17.22 -0.93 -17.61
CA GLU A 263 17.54 -1.54 -16.32
C GLU A 263 18.96 -1.15 -15.87
N ARG A 264 19.09 -0.76 -14.60
CA ARG A 264 20.38 -0.51 -13.95
C ARG A 264 20.33 -0.90 -12.48
N THR A 265 21.49 -0.91 -11.85
CA THR A 265 21.62 -1.05 -10.40
C THR A 265 22.27 0.21 -9.84
N VAL A 266 21.74 0.70 -8.72
CA VAL A 266 22.28 1.86 -8.00
C VAL A 266 22.66 1.46 -6.58
N HIS A 267 23.58 2.18 -5.98
CA HIS A 267 24.06 2.03 -4.62
C HIS A 267 24.00 3.40 -3.91
N PRO A 268 23.87 3.49 -2.57
CA PRO A 268 23.87 4.77 -1.84
C PRO A 268 24.99 5.75 -2.25
N ARG A 269 26.15 5.22 -2.61
CA ARG A 269 27.31 6.00 -3.10
C ARG A 269 27.06 6.72 -4.42
N ASP A 270 26.18 6.23 -5.27
CA ASP A 270 25.78 6.92 -6.51
C ASP A 270 25.01 8.22 -6.20
N PHE A 271 24.37 8.28 -5.03
CA PHE A 271 23.71 9.48 -4.48
C PHE A 271 24.68 10.38 -3.71
N GLY A 272 25.95 9.96 -3.54
CA GLY A 272 26.93 10.66 -2.70
C GLY A 272 26.72 10.46 -1.19
N LEU A 273 26.06 9.36 -0.80
CA LEU A 273 25.75 9.02 0.58
C LEU A 273 26.41 7.70 0.98
N GLU A 274 26.63 7.50 2.27
CA GLU A 274 27.14 6.23 2.78
C GLU A 274 26.01 5.23 3.04
N PRO A 275 26.26 3.92 2.92
CA PRO A 275 25.27 2.91 3.23
C PRO A 275 25.04 2.78 4.74
N HIS A 276 23.79 2.55 5.12
CA HIS A 276 23.34 2.35 6.49
C HIS A 276 22.55 1.05 6.63
N PRO A 277 22.77 0.24 7.68
CA PRO A 277 22.02 -1.00 7.87
C PRO A 277 20.53 -0.70 8.13
N LEU A 278 19.64 -1.59 7.67
CA LEU A 278 18.19 -1.40 7.82
C LEU A 278 17.74 -1.25 9.29
N SER A 279 18.50 -1.80 10.24
CA SER A 279 18.24 -1.65 11.68
C SER A 279 18.30 -0.20 12.17
N GLU A 280 19.06 0.67 11.49
CA GLU A 280 19.19 2.09 11.85
C GLU A 280 18.07 2.97 11.25
N VAL A 281 17.29 2.42 10.32
CA VAL A 281 16.14 3.10 9.69
C VAL A 281 14.82 2.42 9.99
N ALA A 282 14.78 1.55 11.01
CA ALA A 282 13.58 0.90 11.48
C ALA A 282 12.51 1.94 11.88
N GLY A 283 11.27 1.64 11.54
CA GLY A 283 10.10 2.41 11.95
C GLY A 283 9.57 1.96 13.31
N GLY A 284 8.78 2.83 13.93
CA GLY A 284 8.05 2.57 15.15
C GLY A 284 6.53 2.68 14.97
N THR A 285 5.84 3.03 16.04
CA THR A 285 4.42 3.40 16.00
C THR A 285 4.20 4.67 15.16
N PRO A 286 2.95 4.97 14.74
CA PRO A 286 2.64 6.22 14.07
C PRO A 286 3.10 7.47 14.85
N GLU A 287 2.99 7.46 16.17
CA GLU A 287 3.44 8.55 17.05
C GLU A 287 4.97 8.69 17.08
N GLU A 288 5.68 7.57 17.17
CA GLU A 288 7.16 7.53 17.14
C GLU A 288 7.68 8.02 15.79
N ASN A 289 7.08 7.55 14.69
CA ASN A 289 7.43 8.02 13.35
C ASN A 289 7.10 9.51 13.17
N ALA A 290 5.98 9.99 13.71
CA ALA A 290 5.66 11.42 13.68
C ALA A 290 6.64 12.26 14.51
N LYS A 291 7.18 11.74 15.61
CA LYS A 291 8.25 12.39 16.38
C LYS A 291 9.54 12.47 15.57
N THR A 292 10.00 11.35 15.00
CA THR A 292 11.19 11.29 14.14
C THR A 292 11.05 12.23 12.95
N PHE A 293 9.89 12.25 12.29
CA PHE A 293 9.58 13.17 11.20
C PHE A 293 9.72 14.63 11.62
N ARG A 294 9.11 15.03 12.75
CA ARG A 294 9.16 16.42 13.23
C ARG A 294 10.59 16.84 13.54
N GLU A 295 11.33 15.98 14.23
CA GLU A 295 12.73 16.25 14.59
C GLU A 295 13.59 16.39 13.33
N LEU A 296 13.42 15.51 12.34
CA LEU A 296 14.14 15.59 11.07
C LEU A 296 13.93 16.93 10.34
N LEU A 297 12.68 17.40 10.24
CA LEU A 297 12.37 18.58 9.43
C LEU A 297 12.48 19.91 10.19
N LYS A 298 12.37 19.92 11.52
CA LYS A 298 12.44 21.15 12.33
C LYS A 298 13.82 21.50 12.84
N SER A 299 14.76 20.56 12.80
CA SER A 299 16.13 20.80 13.28
C SER A 299 16.93 21.75 12.39
N GLY A 300 16.45 22.10 11.19
CA GLY A 300 17.19 22.96 10.27
C GLY A 300 18.55 22.35 9.93
N SER A 301 19.63 23.09 10.16
CA SER A 301 21.00 22.57 9.97
C SER A 301 21.53 21.75 11.16
N GLU A 302 20.84 21.76 12.30
CA GLU A 302 21.25 21.10 13.55
C GLU A 302 20.59 19.72 13.72
N ILE A 303 20.51 18.94 12.64
CA ILE A 303 19.89 17.60 12.67
C ILE A 303 20.73 16.68 13.58
N PRO A 304 20.13 16.03 14.58
CA PRO A 304 20.84 15.10 15.46
C PRO A 304 21.54 14.00 14.67
N ALA A 305 22.82 13.74 14.95
CA ALA A 305 23.62 12.73 14.24
C ALA A 305 22.98 11.33 14.24
N ARG A 306 22.20 10.99 15.28
CA ARG A 306 21.46 9.72 15.35
C ARG A 306 20.36 9.58 14.28
N LEU A 307 19.95 10.67 13.64
CA LEU A 307 18.96 10.68 12.56
C LEU A 307 19.61 10.66 11.18
N THR A 308 20.94 10.70 11.07
CA THR A 308 21.64 10.67 9.78
C THR A 308 21.24 9.47 8.91
N PRO A 309 21.12 8.22 9.41
CA PRO A 309 20.67 7.10 8.59
C PRO A 309 19.28 7.31 7.98
N VAL A 310 18.33 7.79 8.79
CA VAL A 310 16.95 8.09 8.36
C VAL A 310 16.94 9.26 7.37
N LEU A 311 17.72 10.30 7.63
CA LEU A 311 17.87 11.44 6.74
C LEU A 311 18.38 11.00 5.37
N ASP A 312 19.49 10.28 5.32
CA ASP A 312 20.11 9.84 4.07
C ASP A 312 19.15 8.93 3.28
N PHE A 313 18.42 8.03 3.96
CA PHE A 313 17.39 7.20 3.32
C PHE A 313 16.24 8.03 2.72
N VAL A 314 15.79 9.07 3.41
CA VAL A 314 14.81 10.04 2.88
C VAL A 314 15.37 10.83 1.70
N LEU A 315 16.62 11.29 1.79
CA LEU A 315 17.26 12.09 0.74
C LEU A 315 17.46 11.28 -0.54
N MET A 316 17.83 10.00 -0.46
CA MET A 316 17.97 9.13 -1.65
C MET A 316 16.64 9.01 -2.41
N ASN A 317 15.56 8.70 -1.70
CA ASN A 317 14.25 8.52 -2.32
C ASN A 317 13.67 9.86 -2.82
N ALA A 318 13.90 10.96 -2.09
CA ALA A 318 13.52 12.30 -2.55
C ALA A 318 14.32 12.72 -3.79
N ALA A 319 15.62 12.44 -3.84
CA ALA A 319 16.49 12.74 -4.98
C ALA A 319 16.01 12.03 -6.25
N ALA A 320 15.67 10.74 -6.15
CA ALA A 320 15.11 10.00 -7.27
C ALA A 320 13.79 10.61 -7.77
N LEU A 321 12.91 11.04 -6.85
CA LEU A 321 11.67 11.71 -7.21
C LEU A 321 11.92 13.08 -7.87
N LEU A 322 12.92 13.83 -7.41
CA LEU A 322 13.31 15.12 -8.00
C LEU A 322 13.90 14.98 -9.41
N VAL A 323 14.66 13.91 -9.67
CA VAL A 323 15.14 13.56 -11.01
C VAL A 323 13.96 13.22 -11.93
N VAL A 324 13.02 12.38 -11.46
CA VAL A 324 11.79 12.06 -12.20
C VAL A 324 10.97 13.32 -12.51
N ALA A 325 10.86 14.23 -11.54
CA ALA A 325 10.17 15.52 -11.69
C ALA A 325 10.88 16.49 -12.65
N GLY A 326 12.11 16.20 -13.08
CA GLY A 326 12.93 17.09 -13.91
C GLY A 326 13.46 18.32 -13.17
N ILE A 327 13.50 18.27 -11.84
CA ILE A 327 13.99 19.37 -10.98
C ILE A 327 15.46 19.21 -10.67
N ALA A 328 15.92 17.95 -10.56
CA ALA A 328 17.32 17.60 -10.39
C ALA A 328 17.90 17.01 -11.67
N GLN A 329 19.17 17.31 -11.95
CA GLN A 329 19.88 16.80 -13.13
C GLN A 329 20.33 15.34 -12.95
N ASP A 330 20.73 14.99 -11.73
CA ASP A 330 21.15 13.65 -11.35
C ASP A 330 20.85 13.39 -9.87
N PHE A 331 21.23 12.20 -9.37
CA PHE A 331 20.98 11.81 -7.99
C PHE A 331 21.72 12.65 -6.95
N LYS A 332 22.93 13.14 -7.24
CA LYS A 332 23.73 13.94 -6.30
C LYS A 332 23.16 15.36 -6.20
N ASP A 333 22.79 15.96 -7.33
CA ASP A 333 22.05 17.22 -7.38
C ASP A 333 20.69 17.08 -6.67
N GLY A 334 20.00 15.95 -6.88
CA GLY A 334 18.76 15.64 -6.16
C GLY A 334 18.93 15.57 -4.65
N VAL A 335 20.00 14.94 -4.16
CA VAL A 335 20.34 14.92 -2.72
C VAL A 335 20.64 16.32 -2.20
N ALA A 336 21.39 17.13 -2.94
CA ALA A 336 21.70 18.50 -2.54
C ALA A 336 20.42 19.35 -2.39
N LYS A 337 19.51 19.30 -3.37
CA LYS A 337 18.22 20.01 -3.34
C LYS A 337 17.29 19.50 -2.23
N ALA A 338 17.21 18.18 -2.06
CA ALA A 338 16.44 17.58 -0.99
C ALA A 338 16.98 17.97 0.40
N ARG A 339 18.31 18.00 0.56
CA ARG A 339 18.96 18.42 1.80
C ARG A 339 18.70 19.90 2.08
N GLU A 340 18.82 20.77 1.08
CA GLU A 340 18.45 22.19 1.21
C GLU A 340 17.00 22.35 1.65
N SER A 341 16.07 21.56 1.07
CA SER A 341 14.65 21.60 1.45
C SER A 341 14.42 21.29 2.92
N VAL A 342 15.13 20.30 3.46
CA VAL A 342 15.11 19.97 4.89
C VAL A 342 15.75 21.08 5.72
N THR A 343 16.98 21.48 5.41
CA THR A 343 17.76 22.37 6.28
C THR A 343 17.30 23.83 6.26
N SER A 344 16.64 24.26 5.19
CA SER A 344 16.01 25.60 5.07
C SER A 344 14.61 25.66 5.68
N GLY A 345 14.05 24.53 6.12
CA GLY A 345 12.68 24.45 6.62
C GLY A 345 11.60 24.50 5.53
N LYS A 346 11.97 24.47 4.25
CA LYS A 346 10.99 24.44 3.13
C LYS A 346 10.13 23.17 3.13
N ALA A 347 10.65 22.07 3.67
CA ALA A 347 9.92 20.82 3.87
C ALA A 347 9.06 20.79 5.14
N THR A 348 9.20 21.76 6.05
CA THR A 348 8.54 21.74 7.36
C THR A 348 7.04 22.02 7.21
N PRO A 349 6.17 21.10 7.67
CA PRO A 349 4.74 21.41 7.81
C PRO A 349 4.54 22.63 8.70
N GLY A 350 3.78 23.61 8.22
CA GLY A 350 3.38 24.75 9.05
C GLY A 350 2.55 24.27 10.23
N GLU A 351 3.14 24.23 11.42
CA GLU A 351 2.41 24.02 12.66
C GLU A 351 1.60 25.29 12.97
N GLY A 352 0.29 25.23 12.77
CA GLY A 352 -0.59 26.30 13.22
C GLY A 352 -0.80 26.23 14.73
N GLU A 353 0.00 26.94 15.51
CA GLU A 353 -0.50 27.57 16.74
C GLU A 353 -1.17 28.89 16.36
N GLY A 354 -2.51 28.90 16.41
CA GLY A 354 -3.34 30.05 16.09
C GLY A 354 -4.54 30.11 17.04
N ARG A 355 -4.28 30.19 18.34
CA ARG A 355 -5.25 30.74 19.30
C ARG A 355 -4.85 32.20 19.54
N GLY A 356 -5.61 33.15 18.99
CA GLY A 356 -5.44 34.56 19.34
C GLY A 356 -6.10 35.52 18.37
N GLN A 357 -7.11 36.23 18.88
CA GLN A 357 -7.61 37.53 18.41
C GLN A 357 -8.38 37.58 17.08
N ALA A 358 -9.55 36.95 17.07
CA ALA A 358 -10.69 37.41 16.27
C ALA A 358 -11.97 37.14 17.06
N GLY A 359 -12.13 37.89 18.15
CA GLY A 359 -13.23 37.76 19.08
C GLY A 359 -13.39 39.03 19.89
N GLU A 360 -13.53 40.16 19.19
CA GLU A 360 -13.97 41.45 19.75
C GLU A 360 -14.11 42.48 18.59
N ALA A 361 -15.01 42.20 17.64
CA ALA A 361 -15.44 43.21 16.64
C ALA A 361 -16.73 42.80 15.88
N ALA A 362 -17.59 41.97 16.46
CA ALA A 362 -18.83 41.54 15.79
C ALA A 362 -20.05 41.50 16.74
N GLU A 363 -20.09 42.42 17.71
CA GLU A 363 -21.30 42.84 18.39
C GLU A 363 -21.34 44.37 18.37
N GLU A 364 -21.56 44.95 17.20
CA GLU A 364 -22.18 46.28 17.04
C GLU A 364 -22.42 46.54 15.54
N GLY A 365 -23.68 46.58 15.13
CA GLY A 365 -24.11 47.14 13.84
C GLY A 365 -24.63 46.16 12.79
N LEU A 366 -25.89 45.73 12.93
CA LEU A 366 -26.70 45.24 11.80
C LEU A 366 -28.04 45.97 11.78
N ALA A 367 -28.11 47.04 10.97
CA ALA A 367 -29.33 47.59 10.41
C ALA A 367 -28.99 48.11 9.00
N GLY A 368 -29.65 47.60 7.97
CA GLY A 368 -29.55 48.16 6.61
C GLY A 368 -29.62 47.13 5.49
N GLU A 369 -30.62 47.28 4.63
CA GLU A 369 -31.00 46.45 3.49
C GLU A 369 -30.06 46.56 2.26
N GLY A 370 -30.10 45.54 1.40
CA GLY A 370 -30.19 45.77 -0.05
C GLY A 370 -28.95 45.55 -0.94
N ARG A 371 -29.08 44.53 -1.82
CA ARG A 371 -28.53 44.37 -3.19
C ARG A 371 -27.01 44.16 -3.44
N ARG A 372 -26.81 43.04 -4.17
CA ARG A 372 -25.99 42.80 -5.38
C ARG A 372 -24.51 42.41 -5.23
N GLU A 373 -24.23 41.36 -6.01
CA GLU A 373 -23.00 41.00 -6.73
C GLU A 373 -21.80 40.42 -5.97
N ALA A 374 -21.25 39.38 -6.60
CA ALA A 374 -19.89 38.84 -6.59
C ALA A 374 -18.97 39.12 -5.39
N GLY A 375 -18.43 38.06 -4.79
CA GLY A 375 -17.27 38.11 -3.90
C GLY A 375 -16.91 36.69 -3.46
N GLU A 376 -15.79 36.15 -3.95
CA GLU A 376 -14.52 36.10 -3.22
C GLU A 376 -14.56 35.15 -2.01
N ALA A 377 -13.88 34.00 -2.17
CA ALA A 377 -13.40 33.20 -1.04
C ALA A 377 -11.96 32.77 -1.32
N ALA A 378 -11.08 33.75 -1.56
CA ALA A 378 -9.63 33.58 -1.46
C ALA A 378 -9.18 34.18 -0.11
N GLY A 379 -9.12 33.35 0.92
CA GLY A 379 -8.66 33.77 2.24
C GLY A 379 -7.14 33.77 2.34
N ILE A 380 -6.51 34.87 1.94
CA ILE A 380 -5.09 35.14 2.24
C ILE A 380 -5.00 35.68 3.66
N TRP A 381 -4.21 35.04 4.53
CA TRP A 381 -3.83 35.58 5.83
C TRP A 381 -2.33 35.77 5.89
N GLY A 382 -1.87 36.97 6.21
CA GLY A 382 -0.46 37.42 6.23
C GLY A 382 0.38 36.92 7.41
N GLY A 383 1.70 37.09 7.30
CA GLY A 383 2.72 36.82 8.33
C GLY A 383 4.07 36.36 7.75
N GLU A 384 5.07 37.24 7.89
CA GLU A 384 6.54 37.21 7.69
C GLU A 384 7.22 36.33 6.60
N GLU A 385 8.21 36.94 5.93
CA GLU A 385 8.99 36.41 4.81
C GLU A 385 9.85 35.19 5.20
N GLY A 386 9.65 34.05 4.51
CA GLY A 386 10.69 33.02 4.39
C GLY A 386 10.29 31.54 4.57
N SER A 387 9.11 31.22 5.13
CA SER A 387 8.68 29.81 5.34
C SER A 387 7.50 29.40 4.44
N PRO A 388 7.54 28.25 3.74
CA PRO A 388 6.44 27.85 2.87
C PRO A 388 5.16 27.45 3.64
N ARG A 389 4.09 28.24 3.47
CA ARG A 389 2.80 28.12 4.19
C ARG A 389 1.83 27.04 3.68
N TRP A 390 2.25 26.18 2.75
CA TRP A 390 1.33 25.40 1.92
C TRP A 390 0.88 24.04 2.48
N ILE A 391 1.34 23.63 3.67
CA ILE A 391 0.80 22.41 4.34
C ILE A 391 -0.50 22.71 5.14
N ARG A 392 -1.01 23.95 5.09
CA ARG A 392 -2.32 24.30 5.69
C ARG A 392 -3.56 23.79 4.93
N GLY A 393 -3.40 23.22 3.72
CA GLY A 393 -4.51 22.69 2.92
C GLY A 393 -4.90 21.22 3.21
N LEU A 394 -4.18 20.54 4.10
CA LEU A 394 -4.41 19.11 4.43
C LEU A 394 -5.29 18.90 5.68
N CYS A 395 -5.70 20.00 6.33
CA CYS A 395 -6.47 19.97 7.56
C CYS A 395 -7.60 20.99 7.49
N GLU A 396 -8.80 20.60 7.06
CA GLU A 396 -9.98 21.42 7.37
C GLU A 396 -10.31 21.29 8.86
N PHE A 397 -10.32 22.43 9.55
CA PHE A 397 -10.63 22.54 10.97
C PHE A 397 -12.15 22.57 11.17
N ARG A 398 -12.68 21.73 12.06
CA ARG A 398 -14.02 21.90 12.63
C ARG A 398 -13.90 22.68 13.94
N GLY A 399 -14.20 23.97 13.90
CA GLY A 399 -14.23 24.83 15.08
C GLY A 399 -15.53 25.63 15.17
N LYS A 400 -16.57 25.05 15.78
CA LYS A 400 -17.43 25.65 16.83
C LYS A 400 -18.62 24.73 17.16
N GLU A 401 -18.79 24.57 18.47
CA GLU A 401 -20.00 24.25 19.25
C GLU A 401 -21.08 23.32 18.67
N ASN A 402 -21.34 22.22 19.40
CA ASN A 402 -22.71 21.78 19.58
C ASN A 402 -22.93 21.39 21.04
N ARG A 403 -23.36 22.37 21.84
CA ARG A 403 -24.19 22.10 23.01
C ARG A 403 -25.51 21.55 22.49
N GLY A 404 -25.82 20.30 22.87
CA GLY A 404 -27.18 19.78 22.93
C GLY A 404 -27.94 19.68 21.61
N ARG A 405 -27.79 18.58 20.88
CA ARG A 405 -28.90 17.88 20.22
C ARG A 405 -28.52 16.42 19.97
N ARG A 406 -29.26 15.52 20.60
CA ARG A 406 -29.31 14.09 20.25
C ARG A 406 -29.64 14.00 18.76
N VAL A 407 -28.71 13.48 17.96
CA VAL A 407 -29.02 12.95 16.64
C VAL A 407 -29.20 11.45 16.80
N GLN A 408 -30.41 10.98 16.52
CA GLN A 408 -30.78 9.57 16.46
C GLN A 408 -29.83 8.83 15.50
N ARG A 409 -29.23 7.74 15.99
CA ARG A 409 -28.51 6.79 15.15
C ARG A 409 -29.52 5.97 14.36
N ASP A 410 -29.76 6.35 13.10
CA ASP A 410 -30.37 5.42 12.16
C ASP A 410 -29.31 4.40 11.75
N THR A 411 -29.46 3.23 12.35
CA THR A 411 -28.67 2.04 12.06
C THR A 411 -29.28 1.39 10.83
N VAL A 412 -28.62 1.49 9.68
CA VAL A 412 -28.93 0.63 8.53
C VAL A 412 -28.43 -0.77 8.86
N ALA A 413 -29.33 -1.57 9.46
CA ALA A 413 -29.09 -2.97 9.74
C ALA A 413 -29.12 -3.77 8.43
N LEU A 414 -27.97 -4.34 8.05
CA LEU A 414 -27.88 -5.44 7.10
C LEU A 414 -28.63 -6.64 7.68
N ARG A 415 -29.81 -6.94 7.14
CA ARG A 415 -30.57 -8.16 7.46
C ARG A 415 -29.82 -9.37 6.89
N ALA A 416 -29.33 -10.22 7.79
CA ALA A 416 -28.91 -11.57 7.44
C ALA A 416 -30.13 -12.42 7.09
N TYR A 417 -30.00 -13.20 6.02
CA TYR A 417 -30.90 -14.28 5.61
C TYR A 417 -30.95 -15.36 6.70
N GLU A 418 -32.12 -15.58 7.31
CA GLU A 418 -32.46 -16.82 7.99
C GLU A 418 -33.57 -17.50 7.17
N HIS A 419 -33.28 -18.71 6.69
CA HIS A 419 -34.24 -19.55 6.01
C HIS A 419 -35.00 -20.39 7.03
N ASP A 420 -36.30 -20.19 7.05
CA ASP A 420 -37.31 -20.98 7.75
C ASP A 420 -37.38 -22.40 7.18
N SER A 421 -37.37 -23.40 8.06
CA SER A 421 -37.91 -24.74 7.81
C SER A 421 -38.35 -25.35 9.14
N SER A 422 -39.59 -25.07 9.52
CA SER A 422 -40.42 -25.89 10.41
C SER A 422 -41.00 -27.04 9.57
N GLU A 423 -40.98 -28.31 10.00
CA GLU A 423 -41.95 -28.93 10.93
C GLU A 423 -41.51 -30.39 11.32
N PRO A 424 -42.21 -31.16 12.19
CA PRO A 424 -41.70 -31.51 13.53
C PRO A 424 -41.60 -33.02 13.84
N LEU A 425 -40.79 -33.42 14.83
CA LEU A 425 -40.99 -34.71 15.54
C LEU A 425 -40.75 -34.62 17.06
N ARG A 426 -41.57 -35.42 17.76
CA ARG A 426 -42.01 -35.45 19.17
C ARG A 426 -40.95 -35.92 20.22
N PRO A 427 -41.26 -35.91 21.54
CA PRO A 427 -40.35 -35.48 22.61
C PRO A 427 -39.82 -36.56 23.59
N SER A 428 -38.81 -36.13 24.37
CA SER A 428 -38.50 -36.46 25.79
C SER A 428 -37.98 -37.87 26.17
N PRO A 429 -37.41 -38.09 27.38
CA PRO A 429 -37.01 -37.14 28.44
C PRO A 429 -35.62 -37.42 29.08
N ASP A 430 -35.27 -36.52 30.00
CA ASP A 430 -34.55 -36.78 31.25
C ASP A 430 -33.01 -36.73 31.25
N ARG A 431 -32.46 -35.63 31.79
CA ARG A 431 -31.62 -35.75 32.99
C ARG A 431 -31.32 -34.42 33.68
N ARG A 432 -31.43 -34.53 35.00
CA ARG A 432 -31.25 -33.52 36.03
C ARG A 432 -29.81 -33.00 36.12
N ARG A 433 -29.75 -31.72 36.53
CA ARG A 433 -28.68 -30.99 37.21
C ARG A 433 -27.58 -31.85 37.85
N ARG A 434 -26.31 -31.46 37.62
CA ARG A 434 -25.31 -31.29 38.69
C ARG A 434 -24.21 -30.30 38.25
N THR A 435 -23.80 -29.50 39.22
CA THR A 435 -22.88 -28.37 39.18
C THR A 435 -21.42 -28.78 39.39
N TYR A 436 -20.53 -27.81 39.13
CA TYR A 436 -19.11 -27.67 39.50
C TYR A 436 -18.03 -28.16 38.52
N GLY A 437 -17.08 -27.26 38.23
CA GLY A 437 -15.66 -27.61 38.11
C GLY A 437 -14.93 -27.15 36.85
N SER A 438 -14.24 -26.02 37.00
CA SER A 438 -13.08 -25.50 36.23
C SER A 438 -12.16 -26.50 35.50
N THR A 439 -11.99 -26.28 34.18
CA THR A 439 -10.75 -26.19 33.34
C THR A 439 -9.69 -27.33 33.30
N PRO A 440 -8.83 -27.40 32.25
CA PRO A 440 -8.76 -28.54 31.33
C PRO A 440 -7.54 -29.45 31.53
N ALA A 441 -7.65 -30.73 31.14
CA ALA A 441 -6.55 -31.68 31.14
C ALA A 441 -6.13 -32.06 29.71
N ALA A 442 -4.95 -31.57 29.31
CA ALA A 442 -4.09 -32.22 28.32
C ALA A 442 -3.15 -33.21 29.05
N ALA A 443 -2.81 -34.29 28.35
CA ALA A 443 -1.70 -35.23 28.59
C ALA A 443 -1.76 -36.17 29.83
N ARG A 444 -2.02 -37.45 29.55
CA ARG A 444 -1.55 -38.60 30.34
C ARG A 444 -0.66 -39.47 29.46
N SER A 445 0.65 -39.46 29.71
CA SER A 445 1.55 -40.59 29.47
C SER A 445 2.82 -40.35 30.27
N LEU A 446 3.33 -41.43 30.90
CA LEU A 446 4.54 -41.51 31.75
C LEU A 446 4.24 -41.31 33.24
N GLY A 447 3.89 -42.43 33.89
CA GLY A 447 3.90 -42.55 35.33
C GLY A 447 5.32 -42.70 35.85
N VAL A 448 5.82 -41.69 36.55
CA VAL A 448 6.77 -41.79 37.68
C VAL A 448 6.44 -40.66 38.66
N SER A 449 6.48 -40.99 39.95
CA SER A 449 6.07 -40.22 41.12
C SER A 449 6.83 -38.89 41.32
N LEU A 450 6.08 -37.83 41.62
CA LEU A 450 6.55 -36.55 42.16
C LEU A 450 6.85 -36.72 43.66
N ALA A 451 8.03 -37.24 43.98
CA ALA A 451 8.56 -37.22 45.33
C ALA A 451 10.08 -37.11 45.31
N GLU A 452 10.63 -36.10 44.61
CA GLU A 452 12.03 -35.62 44.79
C GLU A 452 12.37 -34.35 43.98
N ALA A 453 11.37 -33.50 43.66
CA ALA A 453 11.60 -32.22 42.99
C ALA A 453 11.59 -31.06 43.98
N ARG A 454 12.54 -31.05 44.93
CA ARG A 454 12.92 -29.86 45.73
C ARG A 454 14.38 -29.96 46.17
N SER A 455 15.29 -29.55 45.31
CA SER A 455 16.51 -28.82 45.69
C SER A 455 17.38 -28.58 44.45
N THR A 456 18.06 -27.43 44.45
CA THR A 456 19.16 -27.03 43.56
C THR A 456 18.78 -26.42 42.21
N GLY A 457 18.68 -25.09 42.21
CA GLY A 457 18.83 -24.28 41.00
C GLY A 457 20.29 -24.16 40.59
N LEU A 458 20.57 -24.16 39.29
CA LEU A 458 21.74 -23.59 38.60
C LEU A 458 21.62 -23.85 37.09
N ALA A 459 21.75 -22.80 36.27
CA ALA A 459 22.17 -22.90 34.87
C ALA A 459 23.72 -22.92 34.82
N PRO A 460 24.43 -22.99 33.66
CA PRO A 460 24.26 -23.65 32.35
C PRO A 460 25.53 -24.46 31.91
N ALA A 461 25.53 -25.00 30.68
CA ALA A 461 26.67 -25.40 29.81
C ALA A 461 27.38 -26.78 29.95
N LEU A 462 27.39 -27.53 28.83
CA LEU A 462 28.45 -28.42 28.26
C LEU A 462 27.77 -29.31 27.19
N ALA A 463 27.91 -29.07 25.88
CA ALA A 463 29.07 -29.29 24.99
C ALA A 463 29.28 -30.76 24.55
N ALA A 464 29.17 -30.94 23.21
CA ALA A 464 29.98 -31.76 22.30
C ALA A 464 29.85 -33.31 22.21
N ALA A 465 29.56 -33.74 20.97
CA ALA A 465 30.06 -34.93 20.23
C ALA A 465 29.47 -36.30 20.67
N VAL A 466 28.98 -37.26 19.85
CA VAL A 466 29.24 -37.80 18.49
C VAL A 466 28.04 -38.75 18.13
N PRO A 467 27.80 -39.16 16.86
CA PRO A 467 26.48 -39.40 16.27
C PRO A 467 26.03 -40.87 16.26
N ARG A 468 24.72 -41.12 16.09
CA ARG A 468 24.19 -42.34 15.45
C ARG A 468 22.85 -42.06 14.74
N HIS A 469 22.90 -41.90 13.42
CA HIS A 469 21.76 -42.21 12.57
C HIS A 469 21.57 -43.74 12.56
N PRO A 470 20.37 -44.28 12.24
CA PRO A 470 20.20 -44.60 10.83
C PRO A 470 18.76 -44.47 10.26
N GLN A 471 18.74 -44.23 8.94
CA GLN A 471 17.72 -44.59 7.93
C GLN A 471 16.42 -43.76 7.78
N VAL A 472 16.42 -42.87 6.78
CA VAL A 472 15.25 -42.55 5.94
C VAL A 472 15.62 -42.82 4.47
N ARG A 473 14.78 -43.61 3.77
CA ARG A 473 15.01 -44.11 2.40
C ARG A 473 14.94 -43.00 1.33
N PRO A 474 15.82 -43.00 0.29
CA PRO A 474 15.78 -42.04 -0.81
C PRO A 474 15.13 -42.63 -2.07
N GLN A 475 13.80 -42.56 -2.22
CA GLN A 475 13.15 -42.95 -3.50
C GLN A 475 12.02 -42.03 -4.00
N ARG A 476 11.68 -40.94 -3.30
CA ARG A 476 10.62 -40.02 -3.76
C ARG A 476 11.09 -38.70 -4.38
N ARG A 477 12.39 -38.37 -4.32
CA ARG A 477 12.95 -37.16 -4.97
C ARG A 477 13.50 -37.39 -6.39
N ALA A 478 14.00 -38.59 -6.70
CA ALA A 478 14.52 -38.91 -8.05
C ALA A 478 13.43 -38.98 -9.13
N ARG A 479 12.25 -39.53 -8.81
CA ARG A 479 11.11 -39.62 -9.76
C ARG A 479 10.54 -38.26 -10.16
N ARG A 480 10.57 -37.26 -9.28
CA ARG A 480 10.08 -35.89 -9.56
C ARG A 480 11.05 -35.09 -10.43
N ALA A 481 12.36 -35.31 -10.30
CA ALA A 481 13.37 -34.70 -11.16
C ALA A 481 13.38 -35.31 -12.57
N LEU A 482 13.19 -36.62 -12.69
CA LEU A 482 13.17 -37.33 -13.99
C LEU A 482 11.91 -37.05 -14.83
N LEU A 483 10.74 -36.90 -14.21
CA LEU A 483 9.50 -36.48 -14.90
C LEU A 483 9.54 -35.03 -15.39
N PHE A 484 10.38 -34.19 -14.77
CA PHE A 484 10.58 -32.80 -15.18
C PHE A 484 11.54 -32.70 -16.39
N LEU A 485 12.57 -33.57 -16.45
CA LEU A 485 13.49 -33.64 -17.59
C LEU A 485 12.87 -34.31 -18.83
N SER A 486 12.02 -35.33 -18.66
CA SER A 486 11.41 -36.05 -19.80
C SER A 486 10.38 -35.23 -20.59
N ARG A 487 9.90 -34.11 -20.04
CA ARG A 487 8.98 -33.18 -20.72
C ARG A 487 9.71 -32.08 -21.50
N ARG A 488 11.03 -31.90 -21.30
CA ARG A 488 11.82 -30.85 -21.99
C ARG A 488 12.71 -31.36 -23.13
N LEU A 489 12.94 -32.67 -23.25
CA LEU A 489 13.79 -33.24 -24.30
C LEU A 489 12.98 -34.22 -25.16
N GLY A 490 12.46 -33.72 -26.28
CA GLY A 490 11.76 -34.52 -27.29
C GLY A 490 12.65 -35.61 -27.89
N MET A 491 12.03 -36.77 -28.14
CA MET A 491 12.45 -37.94 -28.95
C MET A 491 13.84 -38.58 -28.79
N ALA A 492 14.82 -38.01 -28.07
CA ALA A 492 16.16 -38.61 -27.97
C ALA A 492 16.37 -39.55 -26.77
N ALA A 493 15.42 -39.65 -25.83
CA ALA A 493 15.59 -40.41 -24.58
C ALA A 493 14.86 -41.77 -24.54
N ARG A 494 14.61 -42.40 -25.69
CA ARG A 494 14.04 -43.77 -25.73
C ARG A 494 15.07 -44.90 -25.84
N SER A 495 16.34 -44.61 -26.12
CA SER A 495 17.39 -45.65 -26.18
C SER A 495 18.16 -45.89 -24.88
N LEU A 496 17.90 -45.11 -23.82
CA LEU A 496 18.61 -45.21 -22.54
C LEU A 496 17.81 -45.94 -21.43
N LEU A 497 16.64 -46.49 -21.76
CA LEU A 497 15.76 -47.19 -20.80
C LEU A 497 15.76 -48.72 -20.95
N SER A 498 16.59 -49.31 -21.82
CA SER A 498 16.67 -50.78 -22.00
C SER A 498 17.87 -51.44 -21.34
N THR A 499 18.68 -50.72 -20.56
CA THR A 499 19.81 -51.31 -19.82
C THR A 499 19.95 -50.62 -18.48
N LEU A 500 19.31 -51.19 -17.44
CA LEU A 500 19.73 -51.21 -16.03
C LEU A 500 18.66 -52.04 -15.25
N PRO A 501 19.06 -52.88 -14.29
CA PRO A 501 18.22 -53.94 -13.71
C PRO A 501 17.08 -53.46 -12.79
#